data_AF-A0A8D8HFE7-F1
#
_entry.id   AF-A0A8D8HFE7-F1
#
_cell.length_a   1.000
_cell.length_b   1.000
_cell.length_c   1.000
_cell.angle_alpha   90.00
_cell.angle_beta   90.00
_cell.angle_gamma   90.00
#
_symmetry.space_group_name_H-M   'P 1'
#
loop_
_entity.id
_entity.type
_entity.pdbx_description
1 polymer ?
#
loop_
_entity_poly.entity_id
_entity_poly.type
_entity_poly.pdbx_seq_one_letter_code
_entity_poly.pdbx_strand_id
1 'polypeptide(L)'
;MQYFFRVNDELSYLRALNPGSATIAPDQTVNVVVTLVINPNAEVGARDKVTFSTEGVDRVSQAAFVTVTDSTGLSDSYQPSLWYTYSSRCEGRSSPGTCAGAFWTVEITARDYETGLLRISSSPRGIVYKAPFTAGTRDDVKATYTASCCQPKVTITATDVSRNARTVSLDVTDIWLNEAGIAAVVLGVLLLIALIVLLVILIRYCVRRRKRAQELPIYRSDARGTRSTR
;
A
#
# COMPACT_ATOMS: atom_id res chain seq x y z
N MET A 1 -24.14 -27.33 6.04
CA MET A 1 -24.60 -27.41 4.63
C MET A 1 -23.72 -28.42 3.88
N GLN A 2 -24.28 -29.15 2.91
CA GLN A 2 -23.51 -30.12 2.12
C GLN A 2 -22.82 -29.43 0.93
N TYR A 3 -21.53 -29.71 0.76
CA TYR A 3 -20.71 -29.21 -0.34
C TYR A 3 -20.13 -30.39 -1.12
N PHE A 4 -20.11 -30.29 -2.44
CA PHE A 4 -19.42 -31.20 -3.34
C PHE A 4 -18.14 -30.53 -3.85
N PHE A 5 -17.05 -31.29 -3.92
CA PHE A 5 -15.76 -30.77 -4.32
C PHE A 5 -15.43 -31.20 -5.74
N ARG A 6 -14.86 -30.28 -6.52
CA ARG A 6 -14.40 -30.50 -7.88
C ARG A 6 -12.97 -30.01 -8.04
N VAL A 7 -12.22 -30.71 -8.86
CA VAL A 7 -10.89 -30.28 -9.29
C VAL A 7 -10.84 -30.35 -10.80
N ASN A 8 -10.44 -29.24 -11.41
CA ASN A 8 -10.06 -29.17 -12.82
C ASN A 8 -8.54 -29.08 -12.90
N ASP A 9 -7.92 -29.95 -13.69
CA ASP A 9 -6.47 -30.07 -13.86
C ASP A 9 -6.21 -30.01 -15.38
N GLU A 10 -5.34 -29.10 -15.81
CA GLU A 10 -5.14 -28.81 -17.24
C GLU A 10 -4.22 -29.84 -17.91
N LEU A 11 -3.29 -30.45 -17.15
CA LEU A 11 -2.36 -31.46 -17.66
C LEU A 11 -2.74 -32.90 -17.27
N SER A 12 -3.89 -33.08 -16.63
CA SER A 12 -4.45 -34.37 -16.21
C SER A 12 -3.54 -35.17 -15.27
N TYR A 13 -2.88 -34.50 -14.32
CA TYR A 13 -2.11 -35.16 -13.26
C TYR A 13 -2.97 -35.64 -12.08
N LEU A 14 -4.23 -35.22 -12.01
CA LEU A 14 -5.17 -35.53 -10.94
C LEU A 14 -5.39 -37.04 -10.84
N ARG A 15 -5.08 -37.58 -9.66
CA ARG A 15 -5.30 -38.99 -9.34
C ARG A 15 -6.45 -39.21 -8.36
N ALA A 16 -6.56 -38.36 -7.34
CA ALA A 16 -7.59 -38.52 -6.33
C ALA A 16 -7.98 -37.19 -5.68
N LEU A 17 -9.23 -37.15 -5.20
CA LEU A 17 -9.81 -36.08 -4.42
C LEU A 17 -10.51 -36.69 -3.21
N ASN A 18 -10.09 -36.36 -2.00
CA ASN A 18 -10.63 -36.96 -0.78
C ASN A 18 -10.78 -35.94 0.37
N PRO A 19 -11.98 -35.77 0.96
CA PRO A 19 -13.26 -36.33 0.51
C PRO A 19 -13.75 -35.64 -0.77
N GLY A 20 -14.63 -36.32 -1.53
CA GLY A 20 -15.30 -35.72 -2.69
C GLY A 20 -16.49 -34.81 -2.33
N SER A 21 -16.97 -34.89 -1.08
CA SER A 21 -18.03 -34.04 -0.54
C SER A 21 -17.97 -34.03 0.98
N ALA A 22 -18.44 -32.96 1.63
CA ALA A 22 -18.55 -32.89 3.08
C ALA A 22 -19.71 -31.99 3.52
N THR A 23 -20.25 -32.23 4.73
CA THR A 23 -21.15 -31.29 5.39
C THR A 23 -20.33 -30.38 6.29
N ILE A 24 -20.38 -29.07 6.03
CA ILE A 24 -19.64 -28.05 6.76
C ILE A 24 -20.64 -27.19 7.56
N ALA A 25 -20.46 -27.12 8.87
CA ALA A 25 -21.21 -26.25 9.77
C ALA A 25 -20.60 -24.83 9.85
N PRO A 26 -21.32 -23.82 10.35
CA PRO A 26 -20.73 -22.51 10.65
C PRO A 26 -19.48 -22.65 11.50
N ASP A 27 -18.43 -21.88 11.17
CA ASP A 27 -17.11 -21.90 11.81
C ASP A 27 -16.36 -23.25 11.77
N GLN A 28 -16.86 -24.24 11.04
CA GLN A 28 -16.18 -25.50 10.82
C GLN A 28 -15.25 -25.43 9.60
N THR A 29 -14.09 -26.06 9.71
CA THR A 29 -13.18 -26.30 8.58
C THR A 29 -13.08 -27.79 8.28
N VAL A 30 -12.92 -28.11 6.99
CA VAL A 30 -12.70 -29.49 6.51
C VAL A 30 -11.48 -29.47 5.60
N ASN A 31 -10.55 -30.40 5.81
CA ASN A 31 -9.40 -30.58 4.94
C ASN A 31 -9.78 -31.47 3.75
N VAL A 32 -9.57 -30.96 2.54
CA VAL A 32 -9.73 -31.71 1.30
C VAL A 32 -8.37 -31.91 0.66
N VAL A 33 -8.00 -33.15 0.42
CA VAL A 33 -6.70 -33.54 -0.14
C VAL A 33 -6.86 -33.83 -1.62
N VAL A 34 -6.09 -33.10 -2.44
CA VAL A 34 -5.94 -33.33 -3.88
C VAL A 34 -4.62 -34.05 -4.10
N THR A 35 -4.67 -35.25 -4.67
CA THR A 35 -3.47 -36.04 -5.00
C THR A 35 -3.21 -35.98 -6.50
N LEU A 36 -2.03 -35.51 -6.86
CA LEU A 36 -1.53 -35.45 -8.23
C LEU A 36 -0.43 -36.50 -8.41
N VAL A 37 -0.36 -37.14 -9.58
CA VAL A 37 0.75 -38.01 -9.98
C VAL A 37 1.30 -37.50 -11.29
N ILE A 38 2.51 -36.93 -11.21
CA ILE A 38 3.23 -36.41 -12.35
C ILE A 38 3.81 -37.59 -13.14
N ASN A 39 3.58 -37.60 -14.45
CA ASN A 39 4.14 -38.61 -15.34
C ASN A 39 5.68 -38.51 -15.33
N PRO A 40 6.45 -39.60 -15.23
CA PRO A 40 7.91 -39.55 -15.31
C PRO A 40 8.45 -38.94 -16.61
N ASN A 41 7.64 -38.91 -17.68
CA ASN A 41 7.99 -38.26 -18.95
C ASN A 41 7.52 -36.80 -19.04
N ALA A 42 6.98 -36.22 -17.96
CA ALA A 42 6.58 -34.82 -17.94
C ALA A 42 7.80 -33.92 -18.11
N GLU A 43 7.65 -32.90 -18.94
CA GLU A 43 8.73 -31.94 -19.19
C GLU A 43 9.02 -31.12 -17.94
N VAL A 44 10.30 -31.01 -17.58
CA VAL A 44 10.74 -30.13 -16.48
C VAL A 44 10.39 -28.69 -16.85
N GLY A 45 9.74 -27.98 -15.94
CA GLY A 45 9.22 -26.64 -16.17
C GLY A 45 7.78 -26.60 -16.67
N ALA A 46 7.16 -27.74 -17.00
CA ALA A 46 5.73 -27.80 -17.29
C ALA A 46 4.92 -27.26 -16.10
N ARG A 47 3.95 -26.39 -16.38
CA ARG A 47 3.08 -25.77 -15.38
C ARG A 47 1.66 -26.25 -15.58
N ASP A 48 1.16 -27.01 -14.63
CA ASP A 48 -0.24 -27.41 -14.56
C ASP A 48 -1.03 -26.44 -13.68
N LYS A 49 -2.21 -26.02 -14.12
CA LYS A 49 -3.10 -25.18 -13.33
C LYS A 49 -4.22 -26.03 -12.75
N VAL A 50 -4.10 -26.30 -11.45
CA VAL A 50 -5.10 -27.06 -10.69
C VAL A 50 -6.09 -26.09 -10.07
N THR A 51 -7.37 -26.22 -10.44
CA THR A 51 -8.46 -25.38 -9.95
C THR A 51 -9.38 -26.22 -9.07
N PHE A 52 -9.37 -25.95 -7.77
CA PHE A 52 -10.32 -26.50 -6.81
C PHE A 52 -11.58 -25.63 -6.77
N SER A 53 -12.75 -26.26 -6.74
CA SER A 53 -14.01 -25.53 -6.57
C SER A 53 -15.04 -26.32 -5.77
N THR A 54 -15.99 -25.59 -5.18
CA THR A 54 -17.16 -26.15 -4.51
C THR A 54 -18.38 -26.06 -5.42
N GLU A 55 -19.21 -27.10 -5.41
CA GLU A 55 -20.57 -27.11 -5.95
C GLU A 55 -21.55 -27.26 -4.77
N GLY A 56 -22.66 -26.52 -4.81
CA GLY A 56 -23.65 -26.50 -3.73
C GLY A 56 -24.32 -25.14 -3.59
N VAL A 57 -24.54 -24.73 -2.34
CA VAL A 57 -25.15 -23.43 -1.99
C VAL A 57 -24.27 -22.26 -2.43
N ASP A 58 -22.96 -22.37 -2.18
CA ASP A 58 -21.97 -21.39 -2.59
C ASP A 58 -20.93 -22.02 -3.51
N ARG A 59 -20.62 -21.32 -4.61
CA ARG A 59 -19.56 -21.68 -5.53
C ARG A 59 -18.34 -20.82 -5.25
N VAL A 60 -17.34 -21.43 -4.63
CA VAL A 60 -16.01 -20.83 -4.42
C VAL A 60 -15.01 -21.61 -5.26
N SER A 61 -14.06 -20.91 -5.85
CA SER A 61 -13.00 -21.51 -6.65
C SER A 61 -11.65 -20.92 -6.26
N GLN A 62 -10.65 -21.77 -6.13
CA GLN A 62 -9.27 -21.39 -5.86
C GLN A 62 -8.36 -22.20 -6.78
N ALA A 63 -7.37 -21.55 -7.39
CA ALA A 63 -6.43 -22.21 -8.28
C ALA A 63 -5.00 -22.16 -7.75
N ALA A 64 -4.17 -23.11 -8.15
CA ALA A 64 -2.75 -23.17 -7.90
C ALA A 64 -2.01 -23.69 -9.13
N PHE A 65 -0.82 -23.14 -9.39
CA PHE A 65 0.11 -23.70 -10.36
C PHE A 65 0.97 -24.77 -9.70
N VAL A 66 1.04 -25.93 -10.36
CA VAL A 66 1.93 -27.04 -10.03
C VAL A 66 2.99 -27.09 -11.11
N THR A 67 4.23 -26.78 -10.72
CA THR A 67 5.36 -26.78 -11.65
C THR A 67 6.13 -28.09 -11.50
N VAL A 68 6.34 -28.79 -12.60
CA VAL A 68 7.20 -29.98 -12.64
C VAL A 68 8.66 -29.54 -12.51
N THR A 69 9.38 -30.09 -11.54
CA THR A 69 10.80 -29.82 -11.31
C THR A 69 11.61 -31.10 -11.38
N ASP A 70 12.92 -30.96 -11.54
CA ASP A 70 13.85 -32.05 -11.26
C ASP A 70 14.00 -32.28 -9.73
N SER A 71 14.92 -33.16 -9.36
CA SER A 71 15.21 -33.49 -7.95
C SER A 71 15.79 -32.32 -7.15
N THR A 72 16.25 -31.25 -7.80
CA THR A 72 16.80 -30.06 -7.12
C THR A 72 15.70 -29.06 -6.72
N GLY A 73 14.49 -29.20 -7.28
CA GLY A 73 13.34 -28.38 -6.94
C GLY A 73 13.35 -27.01 -7.62
N LEU A 74 12.57 -26.08 -7.09
CA LEU A 74 12.61 -24.67 -7.52
C LEU A 74 13.75 -23.96 -6.79
N SER A 75 14.74 -23.45 -7.54
CA SER A 75 15.80 -22.61 -6.99
C SER A 75 15.36 -21.15 -6.98
N ASP A 76 15.00 -20.64 -5.81
CA ASP A 76 14.71 -19.23 -5.59
C ASP A 76 15.04 -18.88 -4.14
N SER A 77 15.83 -17.82 -3.95
CA SER A 77 16.25 -17.32 -2.64
C SER A 77 15.85 -15.85 -2.42
N TYR A 78 15.14 -15.26 -3.38
CA TYR A 78 14.73 -13.87 -3.35
C TYR A 78 13.39 -13.75 -2.64
N GLN A 79 13.26 -12.70 -1.85
CA GLN A 79 12.00 -12.44 -1.15
C GLN A 79 10.99 -11.77 -2.09
N PRO A 80 9.69 -12.05 -1.93
CA PRO A 80 8.66 -11.41 -2.74
C PRO A 80 8.68 -9.89 -2.53
N SER A 81 8.37 -9.17 -3.60
CA SER A 81 8.11 -7.73 -3.52
C SER A 81 6.78 -7.50 -2.81
N LEU A 82 6.76 -6.60 -1.84
CA LEU A 82 5.58 -6.27 -1.04
C LEU A 82 5.48 -4.75 -0.92
N TRP A 83 4.39 -4.21 -1.44
CA TRP A 83 4.06 -2.80 -1.39
C TRP A 83 2.70 -2.58 -0.74
N TYR A 84 2.53 -1.39 -0.17
CA TYR A 84 1.31 -1.03 0.53
C TYR A 84 0.99 0.45 0.38
N THR A 85 -0.28 0.80 0.53
CA THR A 85 -0.76 2.17 0.54
C THR A 85 -1.90 2.28 1.54
N TYR A 86 -1.82 3.24 2.46
CA TYR A 86 -2.91 3.50 3.39
C TYR A 86 -4.07 4.18 2.65
N SER A 87 -5.21 3.50 2.57
CA SER A 87 -6.45 4.10 2.06
C SER A 87 -7.09 5.01 3.11
N SER A 88 -6.97 4.62 4.39
CA SER A 88 -7.40 5.44 5.52
C SER A 88 -6.53 5.18 6.74
N ARG A 89 -6.39 6.20 7.59
CA ARG A 89 -5.62 6.18 8.84
C ARG A 89 -6.49 6.61 10.01
N CYS A 90 -5.98 6.43 11.22
CA CYS A 90 -6.66 6.76 12.48
C CYS A 90 -6.41 8.19 12.95
N GLU A 91 -6.35 9.15 12.02
CA GLU A 91 -6.03 10.56 12.33
C GLU A 91 -6.99 11.13 13.38
N GLY A 92 -6.45 11.59 14.51
CA GLY A 92 -7.23 12.09 15.66
C GLY A 92 -8.09 11.04 16.39
N ARG A 93 -8.03 9.77 15.97
CA ARG A 93 -8.89 8.67 16.44
C ARG A 93 -8.08 7.50 17.00
N SER A 94 -6.85 7.74 17.43
CA SER A 94 -5.94 6.71 17.97
C SER A 94 -5.96 6.60 19.50
N SER A 95 -6.73 7.43 20.21
CA SER A 95 -6.81 7.39 21.67
C SER A 95 -7.90 6.44 22.16
N PRO A 96 -7.79 5.85 23.37
CA PRO A 96 -8.79 4.91 23.91
C PRO A 96 -10.22 5.45 23.95
N GLY A 97 -10.41 6.77 24.00
CA GLY A 97 -11.72 7.43 23.97
C GLY A 97 -12.24 7.78 22.57
N THR A 98 -11.39 7.76 21.54
CA THR A 98 -11.76 8.21 20.18
C THR A 98 -11.59 7.14 19.10
N CYS A 99 -11.06 5.96 19.45
CA CYS A 99 -10.84 4.85 18.52
C CYS A 99 -12.08 3.98 18.29
N ALA A 100 -13.05 4.01 19.20
CA ALA A 100 -14.27 3.22 19.11
C ALA A 100 -15.09 3.62 17.88
N GLY A 101 -15.47 2.64 17.06
CA GLY A 101 -16.21 2.86 15.81
C GLY A 101 -15.39 3.46 14.66
N ALA A 102 -14.10 3.74 14.87
CA ALA A 102 -13.19 4.19 13.82
C ALA A 102 -12.38 3.00 13.26
N PHE A 103 -12.15 3.03 11.95
CA PHE A 103 -11.45 1.98 11.22
C PHE A 103 -10.40 2.60 10.30
N TRP A 104 -9.33 1.85 10.08
CA TRP A 104 -8.30 2.16 9.11
C TRP A 104 -8.18 1.03 8.10
N THR A 105 -7.69 1.37 6.91
CA THR A 105 -7.59 0.42 5.79
C THR A 105 -6.29 0.63 5.06
N VAL A 106 -5.63 -0.48 4.74
CA VAL A 106 -4.44 -0.51 3.90
C VAL A 106 -4.68 -1.41 2.70
N GLU A 107 -4.25 -0.94 1.54
CA GLU A 107 -4.12 -1.74 0.34
C GLU A 107 -2.74 -2.34 0.30
N ILE A 108 -2.68 -3.64 0.06
CA ILE A 108 -1.47 -4.42 -0.07
C ILE A 108 -1.41 -4.91 -1.49
N THR A 109 -0.21 -4.97 -2.05
CA THR A 109 0.01 -5.87 -3.17
C THR A 109 1.38 -6.49 -3.08
N ALA A 110 1.43 -7.76 -3.47
CA ALA A 110 2.63 -8.55 -3.46
C ALA A 110 2.84 -9.18 -4.82
N ARG A 111 4.11 -9.41 -5.16
CA ARG A 111 4.50 -10.06 -6.39
C ARG A 111 5.80 -10.82 -6.17
N ASP A 112 5.87 -12.01 -6.73
CA ASP A 112 7.13 -12.72 -6.91
C ASP A 112 7.28 -13.11 -8.39
N TYR A 113 8.39 -12.71 -9.03
CA TYR A 113 8.57 -12.95 -10.47
C TYR A 113 9.33 -14.25 -10.76
N GLU A 114 9.97 -14.86 -9.77
CA GLU A 114 10.79 -16.06 -9.94
C GLU A 114 9.93 -17.32 -9.88
N THR A 115 9.44 -17.64 -8.68
CA THR A 115 8.64 -18.86 -8.43
C THR A 115 7.15 -18.58 -8.31
N GLY A 116 6.78 -17.32 -8.12
CA GLY A 116 5.40 -16.86 -8.02
C GLY A 116 4.90 -16.82 -6.59
N LEU A 117 3.88 -16.01 -6.37
CA LEU A 117 3.35 -15.74 -5.04
C LEU A 117 2.43 -16.88 -4.58
N LEU A 118 2.72 -17.46 -3.42
CA LEU A 118 1.89 -18.49 -2.81
C LEU A 118 0.71 -17.89 -2.04
N ARG A 119 0.97 -16.90 -1.18
CA ARG A 119 -0.07 -16.28 -0.33
C ARG A 119 0.37 -14.94 0.25
N ILE A 120 -0.63 -14.16 0.66
CA ILE A 120 -0.48 -13.02 1.57
C ILE A 120 -1.22 -13.34 2.87
N SER A 121 -0.61 -13.04 4.00
CA SER A 121 -1.18 -13.29 5.33
C SER A 121 -0.99 -12.08 6.25
N SER A 122 -1.82 -11.98 7.28
CA SER A 122 -1.81 -10.88 8.25
C SER A 122 -1.88 -11.41 9.68
N SER A 123 -1.26 -10.66 10.59
CA SER A 123 -1.41 -10.78 12.04
C SER A 123 -1.73 -9.41 12.63
N PRO A 124 -2.93 -9.19 13.20
CA PRO A 124 -4.08 -10.12 13.28
C PRO A 124 -4.62 -10.56 11.91
N ARG A 125 -5.36 -11.68 11.88
CA ARG A 125 -5.96 -12.18 10.63
C ARG A 125 -7.08 -11.24 10.16
N GLY A 126 -7.01 -10.77 8.92
CA GLY A 126 -8.08 -9.94 8.34
C GLY A 126 -7.85 -9.54 6.88
N ILE A 127 -6.94 -10.23 6.16
CA ILE A 127 -6.69 -9.93 4.76
C ILE A 127 -7.85 -10.43 3.90
N VAL A 128 -8.27 -9.57 2.98
CA VAL A 128 -9.27 -9.85 1.95
C VAL A 128 -8.64 -9.60 0.59
N TYR A 129 -8.61 -10.60 -0.29
CA TYR A 129 -8.10 -10.44 -1.64
C TYR A 129 -9.07 -9.61 -2.50
N LYS A 130 -8.56 -8.67 -3.29
CA LYS A 130 -9.41 -7.84 -4.18
C LYS A 130 -10.03 -8.66 -5.31
N ALA A 131 -9.34 -9.72 -5.73
CA ALA A 131 -9.82 -10.69 -6.71
C ALA A 131 -9.24 -12.07 -6.39
N PRO A 132 -9.91 -13.16 -6.79
CA PRO A 132 -9.31 -14.49 -6.77
C PRO A 132 -8.02 -14.50 -7.59
N PHE A 133 -6.98 -15.16 -7.09
CA PHE A 133 -5.71 -15.32 -7.81
C PHE A 133 -5.30 -16.79 -7.80
N THR A 134 -4.45 -17.16 -8.76
CA THR A 134 -3.86 -18.51 -8.81
C THR A 134 -2.59 -18.51 -7.98
N ALA A 135 -2.49 -19.38 -6.98
CA ALA A 135 -1.27 -19.54 -6.19
C ALA A 135 -0.10 -19.95 -7.09
N GLY A 136 1.08 -19.36 -6.88
CA GLY A 136 2.23 -19.46 -7.80
C GLY A 136 2.12 -18.54 -9.03
N THR A 137 1.20 -17.58 -9.05
CA THR A 137 1.17 -16.55 -10.10
C THR A 137 2.38 -15.61 -9.97
N ARG A 138 2.89 -15.15 -11.11
CA ARG A 138 3.96 -14.14 -11.19
C ARG A 138 3.41 -12.72 -11.35
N ASP A 139 2.09 -12.60 -11.43
CA ASP A 139 1.38 -11.33 -11.52
C ASP A 139 1.17 -10.70 -10.14
N ASP A 140 0.83 -9.41 -10.14
CA ASP A 140 0.51 -8.68 -8.93
C ASP A 140 -0.75 -9.24 -8.25
N VAL A 141 -0.63 -9.61 -6.98
CA VAL A 141 -1.76 -10.05 -6.14
C VAL A 141 -2.14 -8.97 -5.16
N LYS A 142 -3.35 -8.43 -5.31
CA LYS A 142 -3.84 -7.30 -4.52
C LYS A 142 -4.76 -7.75 -3.41
N ALA A 143 -4.59 -7.17 -2.24
CA ALA A 143 -5.39 -7.42 -1.05
C ALA A 143 -5.65 -6.15 -0.26
N THR A 144 -6.61 -6.21 0.66
CA THR A 144 -6.95 -5.16 1.60
C THR A 144 -6.96 -5.72 3.01
N TYR A 145 -6.53 -4.91 3.97
CA TYR A 145 -6.69 -5.19 5.39
C TYR A 145 -7.38 -4.01 6.05
N THR A 146 -8.41 -4.30 6.84
CA THR A 146 -9.18 -3.30 7.58
C THR A 146 -9.25 -3.72 9.03
N ALA A 147 -8.95 -2.79 9.94
CA ALA A 147 -9.05 -3.02 11.38
C ALA A 147 -9.54 -1.77 12.11
N SER A 148 -9.96 -1.96 13.36
CA SER A 148 -10.32 -0.85 14.23
C SER A 148 -9.10 0.00 14.54
N CYS A 149 -9.30 1.30 14.73
CA CYS A 149 -8.28 2.21 15.24
C CYS A 149 -7.82 1.89 16.65
N CYS A 150 -8.55 1.07 17.41
CA CYS A 150 -8.08 0.54 18.69
C CYS A 150 -7.03 -0.57 18.52
N GLN A 151 -6.85 -1.08 17.29
CA GLN A 151 -5.81 -2.03 16.88
C GLN A 151 -4.99 -1.42 15.74
N PRO A 152 -4.07 -0.47 16.04
CA PRO A 152 -3.41 0.32 15.00
C PRO A 152 -2.28 -0.41 14.27
N LYS A 153 -1.94 -1.63 14.69
CA LYS A 153 -0.80 -2.38 14.19
C LYS A 153 -1.24 -3.61 13.42
N VAL A 154 -0.58 -3.88 12.30
CA VAL A 154 -0.67 -5.15 11.58
C VAL A 154 0.70 -5.56 11.08
N THR A 155 0.97 -6.86 11.10
CA THR A 155 2.09 -7.45 10.39
C THR A 155 1.57 -8.19 9.17
N ILE A 156 2.03 -7.80 7.98
CA ILE A 156 1.69 -8.43 6.71
C ILE A 156 2.88 -9.25 6.23
N THR A 157 2.62 -10.48 5.83
CA THR A 157 3.64 -11.39 5.29
C THR A 157 3.20 -11.93 3.93
N ALA A 158 4.00 -11.66 2.91
CA ALA A 158 3.93 -12.29 1.60
C ALA A 158 4.89 -13.49 1.57
N THR A 159 4.45 -14.61 0.99
CA THR A 159 5.26 -15.83 0.86
C THR A 159 5.15 -16.33 -0.58
N ASP A 160 6.28 -16.68 -1.20
CA ASP A 160 6.33 -17.33 -2.52
C ASP A 160 6.22 -18.86 -2.42
N VAL A 161 6.31 -19.55 -3.56
CA VAL A 161 6.24 -21.01 -3.66
C VAL A 161 7.48 -21.69 -3.07
N SER A 162 8.66 -21.08 -3.21
CA SER A 162 9.92 -21.55 -2.60
C SER A 162 10.05 -21.27 -1.11
N ARG A 163 9.02 -20.66 -0.50
CA ARG A 163 8.91 -20.30 0.92
C ARG A 163 9.81 -19.16 1.36
N ASN A 164 10.33 -18.34 0.45
CA ASN A 164 10.88 -17.06 0.88
C ASN A 164 9.71 -16.15 1.29
N ALA A 165 9.98 -15.29 2.28
CA ALA A 165 8.95 -14.49 2.89
C ALA A 165 9.42 -13.06 3.08
N ARG A 166 8.58 -12.10 2.70
CA ARG A 166 8.75 -10.68 3.02
C ARG A 166 7.69 -10.27 4.02
N THR A 167 8.14 -9.70 5.13
CA THR A 167 7.27 -9.20 6.18
C THR A 167 7.40 -7.69 6.32
N VAL A 168 6.27 -7.01 6.47
CA VAL A 168 6.20 -5.58 6.78
C VAL A 168 5.27 -5.39 7.98
N SER A 169 5.76 -4.68 8.98
CA SER A 169 4.97 -4.24 10.13
C SER A 169 4.51 -2.81 9.90
N LEU A 170 3.21 -2.60 9.96
CA LEU A 170 2.57 -1.31 9.75
C LEU A 170 1.97 -0.83 11.06
N ASP A 171 2.08 0.47 11.30
CA ASP A 171 1.44 1.17 12.39
C ASP A 171 0.78 2.45 11.84
N VAL A 172 -0.54 2.53 11.93
CA VAL A 172 -1.28 3.72 11.44
C VAL A 172 -1.14 4.95 12.34
N THR A 173 -0.63 4.77 13.56
CA THR A 173 -0.31 5.90 14.45
C THR A 173 0.97 6.60 14.06
N ASP A 174 1.84 5.94 13.27
CA ASP A 174 3.06 6.56 12.76
C ASP A 174 2.70 7.44 11.56
N ILE A 175 2.36 8.70 11.88
CA ILE A 175 2.09 9.75 10.90
C ILE A 175 3.44 10.26 10.41
N TRP A 176 4.09 9.46 9.57
CA TRP A 176 5.14 9.96 8.70
C TRP A 176 4.49 10.77 7.59
N LEU A 177 4.96 12.00 7.36
CA LEU A 177 4.49 12.82 6.25
C LEU A 177 4.68 12.02 4.95
N ASN A 178 3.61 11.86 4.18
CA ASN A 178 3.75 11.33 2.82
C ASN A 178 4.57 12.31 1.97
N GLU A 179 5.03 11.88 0.80
CA GLU A 179 5.84 12.72 -0.10
C GLU A 179 5.17 14.08 -0.38
N ALA A 180 3.84 14.09 -0.54
CA ALA A 180 3.05 15.30 -0.70
C ALA A 180 3.09 16.23 0.53
N GLY A 181 3.03 15.67 1.74
CA GLY A 181 3.16 16.40 2.99
C GLY A 181 4.54 17.02 3.18
N ILE A 182 5.60 16.29 2.84
CA ILE A 182 6.97 16.81 2.82
C ILE A 182 7.06 17.96 1.82
N ALA A 183 6.56 17.76 0.59
CA ALA A 183 6.57 18.80 -0.44
C ALA A 183 5.82 20.07 -0.01
N ALA A 184 4.65 19.94 0.62
CA ALA A 184 3.86 21.08 1.10
C ALA A 184 4.60 21.86 2.21
N VAL A 185 5.22 21.17 3.17
CA VAL A 185 6.03 21.81 4.21
C VAL A 185 7.22 22.54 3.60
N VAL A 186 7.95 21.90 2.69
CA VAL A 186 9.11 22.50 2.02
C VAL A 186 8.70 23.73 1.20
N LEU A 187 7.61 23.65 0.43
CA LEU A 187 7.08 24.78 -0.35
C LEU A 187 6.67 25.95 0.56
N GLY A 188 6.00 25.65 1.68
CA GLY A 188 5.59 26.64 2.66
C GLY A 188 6.79 27.40 3.26
N VAL A 189 7.85 26.69 3.62
CA VAL A 189 9.09 27.29 4.14
C VAL A 189 9.77 28.16 3.07
N LEU A 190 9.84 27.69 1.82
CA LEU A 190 10.42 28.47 0.72
C LEU A 190 9.63 29.76 0.45
N LEU A 191 8.30 29.70 0.45
CA LEU A 191 7.44 30.88 0.29
C LEU A 191 7.60 31.88 1.44
N LEU A 192 7.70 31.39 2.68
CA LEU A 192 7.94 32.24 3.86
C LEU A 192 9.26 33.01 3.72
N ILE A 193 10.34 32.34 3.31
CA ILE A 193 11.64 32.97 3.10
C ILE A 193 11.56 34.03 2.00
N ALA A 194 10.91 33.72 0.87
CA ALA A 194 10.72 34.67 -0.22
C ALA A 194 9.95 35.93 0.24
N LEU A 195 8.90 35.76 1.05
CA LEU A 195 8.11 36.87 1.59
C LEU A 195 8.92 37.76 2.55
N ILE A 196 9.76 37.17 3.39
CA ILE A 196 10.68 37.91 4.27
C ILE A 196 11.67 38.74 3.44
N VAL A 197 12.26 38.16 2.41
CA VAL A 197 13.19 38.88 1.51
C VAL A 197 12.50 40.06 0.83
N LEU A 198 11.28 39.86 0.34
CA LEU A 198 10.49 40.90 -0.33
C LEU A 198 10.14 42.04 0.62
N LEU A 199 9.76 41.74 1.87
CA LEU A 199 9.54 42.73 2.92
C LEU A 199 10.80 43.56 3.20
N VAL A 200 11.97 42.92 3.32
CA VAL A 200 13.24 43.63 3.54
C VAL A 200 13.55 44.56 2.37
N ILE A 201 13.33 44.11 1.12
CA ILE A 201 13.52 44.93 -0.08
C ILE A 201 12.54 46.12 -0.09
N LEU A 202 11.27 45.90 0.22
CA LEU A 202 10.25 46.96 0.30
C LEU A 202 10.61 47.99 1.38
N ILE A 203 11.02 47.56 2.57
CA ILE A 203 11.46 48.47 3.64
C ILE A 203 12.68 49.28 3.17
N ARG A 204 13.70 48.61 2.60
CA ARG A 204 14.89 49.29 2.05
C ARG A 204 14.50 50.30 0.97
N TYR A 205 13.58 49.96 0.08
CA TYR A 205 13.08 50.83 -0.97
C TYR A 205 12.32 52.04 -0.41
N CYS A 206 11.39 51.82 0.51
CA CYS A 206 10.65 52.87 1.21
C CYS A 206 11.57 53.83 1.97
N VAL A 207 12.58 53.32 2.68
CA VAL A 207 13.58 54.14 3.38
C VAL A 207 14.43 54.95 2.40
N ARG A 208 14.91 54.34 1.31
CA ARG A 208 15.66 55.05 0.25
C ARG A 208 14.82 56.15 -0.39
N ARG A 209 13.54 55.89 -0.66
CA ARG A 209 12.61 56.86 -1.27
C ARG A 209 12.32 58.02 -0.31
N ARG A 210 12.12 57.76 0.99
CA ARG A 210 11.95 58.81 2.01
C ARG A 210 13.18 59.73 2.10
N LYS A 211 14.40 59.17 2.07
CA LYS A 211 15.63 59.98 2.08
C LYS A 211 15.72 60.92 0.87
N ARG A 212 15.31 60.46 -0.32
CA ARG A 212 15.28 61.31 -1.53
C ARG A 212 14.20 62.39 -1.51
N ALA A 213 13.09 62.18 -0.80
CA ALA A 213 12.00 63.14 -0.70
C ALA A 213 12.23 64.26 0.34
N GLN A 214 13.19 64.09 1.26
CA GLN A 214 13.56 65.13 2.24
C GLN A 214 14.51 66.21 1.66
N GLU A 215 15.02 66.05 0.44
CA GLU A 215 15.81 67.05 -0.28
C GLU A 215 14.94 67.95 -1.18
N LEU A 216 13.84 68.50 -0.66
CA LEU A 216 13.12 69.59 -1.33
C LEU A 216 13.65 70.93 -0.79
N PRO A 217 14.30 71.78 -1.62
CA PRO A 217 14.83 73.06 -1.16
C PRO A 217 13.67 73.98 -0.75
N ILE A 218 13.73 74.51 0.47
CA ILE A 218 12.84 75.59 0.92
C ILE A 218 13.15 76.81 0.05
N TYR A 219 12.29 77.11 -0.92
CA TYR A 219 12.39 78.34 -1.70
C TYR A 219 12.02 79.51 -0.79
N ARG A 220 13.03 80.18 -0.23
CA ARG A 220 12.87 81.50 0.40
C ARG A 220 12.56 82.51 -0.71
N SER A 221 11.31 82.96 -0.79
CA SER A 221 10.95 84.11 -1.61
C SER A 221 11.51 85.38 -0.97
N ASP A 222 12.64 85.87 -1.48
CA ASP A 222 13.12 87.23 -1.25
C ASP A 222 12.16 88.22 -1.94
N ALA A 223 11.24 88.79 -1.16
CA ALA A 223 10.49 89.98 -1.57
C ALA A 223 11.35 91.21 -1.25
N ARG A 224 12.19 91.60 -2.22
CA ARG A 224 12.98 92.83 -2.22
C ARG A 224 12.07 93.99 -2.64
N GLY A 225 11.98 95.02 -1.78
CA GLY A 225 11.86 96.41 -2.26
C GLY A 225 10.71 97.23 -1.66
N THR A 226 11.05 98.21 -0.83
CA THR A 226 10.84 99.68 -1.04
C THR A 226 11.28 100.41 0.24
N ARG A 227 12.36 101.20 0.25
CA ARG A 227 12.56 102.59 -0.22
C ARG A 227 12.09 103.66 0.80
N SER A 228 13.09 104.40 1.33
CA SER A 228 13.11 105.84 1.68
C SER A 228 12.73 106.35 3.08
N THR A 229 13.43 107.44 3.43
CA THR A 229 13.26 108.45 4.51
C THR A 229 13.78 108.05 5.89
N ARG A 230 14.59 108.84 6.59
CA ARG A 230 14.96 110.27 6.51
C ARG A 230 16.31 110.48 7.20
#